data_AF-A0A1F8F0J2-F1
#
_entry.id   AF-A0A1F8F0J2-F1
#
_cell.length_a   1.000
_cell.length_b   1.000
_cell.length_c   1.000
_cell.angle_alpha   90.00
_cell.angle_beta   90.00
_cell.angle_gamma   90.00
#
_symmetry.space_group_name_H-M   'P 1'
#
loop_
_entity.id
_entity.type
_entity.pdbx_description
1 polymer ?
#
loop_
_entity_poly.entity_id
_entity_poly.type
_entity_poly.pdbx_seq_one_letter_code
_entity_poly.pdbx_strand_id
1 'polypeptide(L)'
;MRSAVRALMFWIFIVIIGLTLFNLFSSTYSGMISYDSFIANVDQGNILSIRINENGKISGTFKSAVNKSGAFSTETFRLDHESLAKLIEHIKTKSPNVGINLKSDGSGGFMTFLYSWTPILLIIGFWILFMRRMSAGGNPALSFGKSKARLNTNTDKKITFADVAGIDEAKEELQEIVEFLKEPQKFQRLGGKIPKGVLLMGPPGTGKTLLVRAVAGEANVPFFSISGSDFVEMFVGVGASRVRDLFEQGQKNSPCILFIDEIDAVGRHRGAGLGGGHDEREQTLNQLLVEMDGFESHTGVILVAATNRPDVLDPALLRPGRFDRRVVVNRPDLKGREGILQVHTKKIPLSDNINLNDIARGTAGFTGADLANLVNEAALNAARYHKL
;
A
#
# COMPACT_ATOMS: atom_id res chain seq x y z
N MET A 1 -23.32 2.08 3.53
CA MET A 1 -24.14 1.71 2.36
C MET A 1 -23.37 1.59 1.04
N ARG A 2 -22.56 2.58 0.62
CA ARG A 2 -21.85 2.53 -0.68
C ARG A 2 -20.81 1.39 -0.84
N SER A 3 -20.21 0.88 0.23
CA SER A 3 -19.26 -0.24 0.19
C SER A 3 -19.95 -1.60 0.05
N ALA A 4 -21.02 -1.83 0.81
CA ALA A 4 -21.80 -3.06 0.77
C ALA A 4 -22.42 -3.29 -0.62
N VAL A 5 -22.94 -2.24 -1.25
CA VAL A 5 -23.49 -2.31 -2.62
C VAL A 5 -22.41 -2.66 -3.64
N ARG A 6 -21.16 -2.19 -3.46
CA ARG A 6 -20.03 -2.55 -4.34
C ARG A 6 -19.63 -4.02 -4.19
N ALA A 7 -19.56 -4.51 -2.95
CA ALA A 7 -19.25 -5.91 -2.68
C ALA A 7 -20.33 -6.84 -3.25
N LEU A 8 -21.60 -6.48 -3.08
CA LEU A 8 -22.74 -7.28 -3.56
C LEU A 8 -22.78 -7.33 -5.10
N MET A 9 -22.50 -6.21 -5.78
CA MET A 9 -22.38 -6.15 -7.24
C MET A 9 -21.22 -7.02 -7.78
N PHE A 10 -20.09 -7.09 -7.06
CA PHE A 10 -18.95 -7.93 -7.43
C PHE A 10 -19.29 -9.42 -7.34
N TRP A 11 -19.96 -9.84 -6.26
CA TRP A 11 -20.38 -11.23 -6.10
C TRP A 11 -21.44 -11.66 -7.12
N ILE A 12 -22.40 -10.78 -7.44
CA ILE A 12 -23.39 -11.03 -8.50
C ILE A 12 -22.70 -11.24 -9.85
N PHE A 13 -21.67 -10.46 -10.17
CA PHE A 13 -20.92 -10.58 -11.42
C PHE A 13 -20.19 -11.92 -11.53
N ILE A 14 -19.55 -12.38 -10.45
CA ILE A 14 -18.89 -13.70 -10.40
C ILE A 14 -19.91 -14.82 -10.63
N VAL A 15 -21.09 -14.73 -10.02
CA VAL A 15 -22.15 -15.74 -10.18
C VAL A 15 -22.66 -15.78 -11.62
N ILE A 16 -22.83 -14.62 -12.27
CA ILE A 16 -23.27 -14.54 -13.67
C ILE A 16 -22.22 -15.15 -14.60
N ILE A 17 -20.93 -14.87 -14.38
CA ILE A 17 -19.83 -15.50 -15.14
C ILE A 17 -19.78 -17.01 -14.90
N GLY A 18 -19.95 -17.44 -13.65
CA GLY A 18 -20.00 -18.87 -13.31
C GLY A 18 -21.14 -19.59 -14.03
N LEU A 19 -22.32 -18.99 -14.08
CA LEU A 19 -23.49 -19.53 -14.78
C LEU A 19 -23.33 -19.56 -16.30
N THR A 20 -22.67 -18.57 -16.90
CA THR A 20 -22.43 -18.53 -18.34
C THR A 20 -21.34 -19.52 -18.75
N LEU A 21 -20.26 -19.63 -17.98
CA LEU A 21 -19.22 -20.63 -18.18
C LEU A 21 -19.75 -22.05 -17.96
N PHE A 22 -20.60 -22.26 -16.96
CA PHE A 22 -21.26 -23.54 -16.74
C PHE A 22 -22.16 -23.91 -17.93
N ASN A 23 -22.94 -22.97 -18.47
CA ASN A 23 -23.75 -23.21 -19.67
C ASN A 23 -22.89 -23.58 -20.88
N LEU A 24 -21.78 -22.85 -21.11
CA LEU A 24 -20.81 -23.16 -22.17
C LEU A 24 -20.21 -24.56 -22.03
N PHE A 25 -19.86 -24.96 -20.81
CA PHE A 25 -19.28 -26.27 -20.52
C PHE A 25 -20.30 -27.41 -20.50
N SER A 26 -21.57 -27.11 -20.27
CA SER A 26 -22.68 -28.08 -20.25
C SER A 26 -23.25 -28.40 -21.64
N SER A 27 -22.60 -27.93 -22.71
CA SER A 27 -22.87 -28.43 -24.06
C SER A 27 -22.67 -29.96 -24.05
N THR A 28 -23.79 -30.69 -24.11
CA THR A 28 -23.81 -32.14 -23.98
C THR A 28 -22.93 -32.74 -25.07
N TYR A 29 -21.80 -33.32 -24.68
CA TYR A 29 -20.97 -34.14 -25.57
C TYR A 29 -21.80 -35.33 -26.05
N SER A 30 -22.47 -35.17 -27.19
CA SER A 30 -23.04 -36.29 -27.93
C SER A 30 -21.86 -37.08 -28.48
N GLY A 31 -21.76 -38.36 -28.13
CA GLY A 31 -20.71 -39.21 -28.68
C GLY A 31 -20.88 -39.29 -30.19
N MET A 32 -19.87 -38.84 -30.94
CA MET A 32 -19.83 -39.06 -32.38
C MET A 32 -19.66 -40.56 -32.64
N ILE A 33 -20.59 -41.16 -33.38
CA ILE A 33 -20.50 -42.54 -33.86
C ILE A 33 -20.35 -42.54 -35.39
N SER A 34 -19.61 -43.50 -35.94
CA SER A 34 -19.52 -43.67 -37.39
C SER A 34 -20.88 -44.08 -37.99
N TYR A 35 -21.11 -43.73 -39.26
CA TYR A 35 -22.35 -44.06 -39.97
C TYR A 35 -22.61 -45.57 -40.01
N ASP A 36 -21.57 -46.38 -40.20
CA ASP A 36 -21.69 -47.85 -40.22
C ASP A 36 -22.11 -48.39 -38.85
N SER A 37 -21.56 -47.81 -37.77
CA SER A 37 -21.97 -48.17 -36.41
C SER A 37 -23.42 -47.76 -36.14
N PHE A 38 -23.87 -46.64 -36.72
CA PHE A 38 -25.26 -46.22 -36.64
C PHE A 38 -26.18 -47.24 -37.35
N ILE A 39 -25.90 -47.60 -38.61
CA ILE A 39 -26.70 -48.58 -39.35
C ILE A 39 -26.73 -49.94 -38.64
N ALA A 40 -25.60 -50.40 -38.10
CA ALA A 40 -25.57 -51.65 -37.32
C ALA A 40 -26.52 -51.60 -36.10
N ASN A 41 -26.62 -50.45 -35.42
CA ASN A 41 -27.56 -50.28 -34.30
C ASN A 41 -29.02 -50.10 -34.76
N VAL A 42 -29.26 -49.57 -35.96
CA VAL A 42 -30.60 -49.56 -36.60
C VAL A 42 -31.06 -51.00 -36.86
N ASP A 43 -30.20 -51.83 -37.45
CA ASP A 43 -30.50 -53.21 -37.80
C ASP A 43 -30.75 -54.10 -36.56
N GLN A 44 -30.07 -53.79 -35.45
CA GLN A 44 -30.27 -54.43 -34.15
C GLN A 44 -31.52 -53.93 -33.40
N GLY A 45 -32.25 -52.95 -33.94
CA GLY A 45 -33.47 -52.42 -33.32
C GLY A 45 -33.24 -51.58 -32.05
N ASN A 46 -31.99 -51.17 -31.79
CA ASN A 46 -31.56 -50.50 -30.56
C ASN A 46 -31.85 -48.98 -30.57
N ILE A 47 -32.71 -48.48 -31.44
CA ILE A 47 -32.97 -47.04 -31.58
C ILE A 47 -34.31 -46.67 -30.94
N LEU A 48 -34.31 -45.62 -30.13
CA LEU A 48 -35.49 -45.10 -29.44
C LEU A 48 -36.08 -43.88 -30.16
N SER A 49 -35.23 -42.92 -30.54
CA SER A 49 -35.67 -41.74 -31.30
C SER A 49 -34.59 -41.26 -32.26
N ILE A 50 -35.00 -40.76 -33.42
CA ILE A 50 -34.10 -40.21 -34.43
C ILE A 50 -34.58 -38.82 -34.84
N ARG A 51 -33.64 -37.88 -34.91
CA ARG A 51 -33.80 -36.55 -35.49
C ARG A 51 -32.84 -36.43 -36.67
N ILE A 52 -33.40 -36.14 -37.83
CA ILE A 52 -32.65 -35.92 -39.06
C ILE A 52 -32.79 -34.43 -39.40
N ASN A 53 -31.65 -33.75 -39.46
CA ASN A 53 -31.58 -32.36 -39.92
C ASN A 53 -31.32 -32.34 -41.44
N GLU A 54 -31.81 -31.31 -42.12
CA GLU A 54 -31.67 -31.12 -43.58
C GLU A 54 -30.20 -31.06 -44.04
N ASN A 55 -29.27 -30.75 -43.13
CA ASN A 55 -27.83 -30.70 -43.41
C ASN A 55 -27.13 -32.08 -43.39
N GLY A 56 -27.89 -33.19 -43.29
CA GLY A 56 -27.33 -34.55 -43.26
C GLY A 56 -26.83 -35.00 -41.88
N LYS A 57 -27.16 -34.26 -40.81
CA LYS A 57 -26.82 -34.63 -39.44
C LYS A 57 -27.94 -35.44 -38.82
N ILE A 58 -27.61 -36.65 -38.37
CA ILE A 58 -28.54 -37.58 -37.72
C ILE A 58 -28.16 -37.67 -36.24
N SER A 59 -29.10 -37.35 -35.36
CA SER A 59 -28.90 -37.44 -33.92
C SER A 59 -30.04 -38.21 -33.28
N GLY A 60 -29.77 -38.93 -32.21
CA GLY A 60 -30.79 -39.78 -31.60
C GLY A 60 -30.37 -40.35 -30.27
N THR A 61 -31.24 -41.19 -29.73
CA THR A 61 -30.99 -41.92 -28.48
C THR A 61 -31.18 -43.41 -28.71
N PHE A 62 -30.30 -44.21 -28.11
CA PHE A 62 -30.41 -45.66 -28.11
C PHE A 62 -31.37 -46.13 -27.02
N LYS A 63 -31.98 -47.31 -27.20
CA LYS A 63 -32.81 -47.97 -26.18
C LYS A 63 -31.95 -48.48 -25.02
N SER A 64 -30.76 -48.99 -25.33
CA SER A 64 -29.74 -49.39 -24.36
C SER A 64 -28.47 -48.57 -24.58
N ALA A 65 -27.98 -47.91 -23.54
CA ALA A 65 -26.93 -46.91 -23.63
C ALA A 65 -25.58 -47.53 -24.04
N VAL A 66 -25.13 -47.23 -25.26
CA VAL A 66 -23.80 -47.64 -25.76
C VAL A 66 -22.69 -46.73 -25.21
N ASN A 67 -23.03 -45.50 -24.80
CA ASN A 67 -22.15 -44.51 -24.17
C ASN A 67 -22.79 -43.93 -22.90
N LYS A 68 -22.01 -43.28 -22.02
CA LYS A 68 -22.45 -42.73 -20.71
C LYS A 68 -23.70 -41.82 -20.76
N SER A 69 -24.05 -41.25 -21.91
CA SER A 69 -25.20 -40.36 -22.10
C SER A 69 -26.38 -40.98 -22.85
N GLY A 70 -26.25 -42.19 -23.42
CA GLY A 70 -27.29 -42.85 -24.23
C GLY A 70 -27.66 -42.14 -25.55
N ALA A 71 -27.06 -40.97 -25.82
CA ALA A 71 -27.27 -40.15 -27.00
C ALA A 71 -26.14 -40.33 -28.01
N PHE A 72 -26.48 -40.29 -29.30
CA PHE A 72 -25.53 -40.35 -30.40
C PHE A 72 -25.74 -39.22 -31.40
N SER A 73 -24.67 -38.87 -32.10
CA SER A 73 -24.70 -38.02 -33.28
C SER A 73 -23.83 -38.67 -34.35
N THR A 74 -24.33 -38.73 -35.57
CA THR A 74 -23.59 -39.14 -36.75
C THR A 74 -23.85 -38.15 -37.88
N GLU A 75 -22.88 -38.01 -38.78
CA GLU A 75 -23.01 -37.15 -39.96
C GLU A 75 -22.95 -38.07 -41.18
N THR A 76 -23.98 -37.99 -42.02
CA THR A 76 -23.99 -38.66 -43.32
C THR A 76 -23.65 -37.66 -44.41
N PHE A 77 -23.13 -38.17 -45.52
CA PHE A 77 -23.00 -37.39 -46.74
C PHE A 77 -24.38 -36.86 -47.15
N ARG A 78 -24.43 -35.65 -47.74
CA ARG A 78 -25.66 -34.97 -48.17
C ARG A 78 -26.63 -35.97 -48.84
N LEU A 79 -27.70 -36.32 -48.14
CA LEU A 79 -28.72 -37.22 -48.66
C LEU A 79 -29.58 -36.43 -49.64
N ASP A 80 -29.69 -36.92 -50.88
CA ASP A 80 -30.75 -36.50 -51.79
C ASP A 80 -32.12 -36.98 -51.26
N HIS A 81 -33.20 -36.37 -51.77
CA HIS A 81 -34.56 -36.70 -51.31
C HIS A 81 -34.90 -38.20 -51.49
N GLU A 82 -34.30 -38.86 -52.47
CA GLU A 82 -34.53 -40.28 -52.75
C GLU A 82 -33.83 -41.21 -51.75
N SER A 83 -32.57 -40.94 -51.39
CA SER A 83 -31.85 -41.74 -50.40
C SER A 83 -32.37 -41.53 -48.98
N LEU A 84 -32.88 -40.33 -48.68
CA LEU A 84 -33.53 -40.03 -47.40
C LEU A 84 -34.84 -40.83 -47.23
N ALA A 85 -35.63 -40.97 -48.31
CA ALA A 85 -36.83 -41.79 -48.30
C ALA A 85 -36.51 -43.28 -48.04
N LYS A 86 -35.48 -43.82 -48.72
CA LYS A 86 -35.01 -45.21 -48.53
C LYS A 86 -34.49 -45.45 -47.10
N LEU A 87 -33.78 -44.49 -46.52
CA LEU A 87 -33.29 -44.57 -45.15
C LEU A 87 -34.45 -44.58 -44.12
N ILE A 88 -35.44 -43.69 -44.29
CA ILE A 88 -36.63 -43.66 -43.43
C ILE A 88 -37.41 -44.96 -43.54
N GLU A 89 -37.55 -45.52 -44.74
CA GLU A 89 -38.22 -46.79 -44.98
C GLU A 89 -37.47 -47.96 -44.31
N HIS A 90 -36.14 -48.03 -44.45
CA HIS A 90 -35.30 -49.04 -43.78
C HIS A 90 -35.43 -48.98 -42.25
N ILE A 91 -35.42 -47.77 -41.68
CA ILE A 91 -35.59 -47.54 -40.23
C ILE A 91 -36.98 -47.98 -39.75
N LYS A 92 -38.04 -47.64 -40.49
CA LYS A 92 -39.43 -48.04 -40.14
C LYS A 92 -39.63 -49.55 -40.22
N THR A 93 -38.97 -50.22 -41.16
CA THR A 93 -39.12 -51.67 -41.38
C THR A 93 -38.45 -52.48 -40.27
N LYS A 94 -37.29 -52.03 -39.78
CA LYS A 94 -36.52 -52.74 -38.73
C LYS A 94 -36.84 -52.27 -37.31
N SER A 95 -37.34 -51.05 -37.15
CA SER A 95 -37.67 -50.47 -35.84
C SER A 95 -39.04 -49.77 -35.85
N PRO A 96 -40.15 -50.53 -35.76
CA PRO A 96 -41.51 -50.03 -36.02
C PRO A 96 -42.04 -48.99 -35.02
N ASN A 97 -41.38 -48.77 -33.87
CA ASN A 97 -41.79 -47.82 -32.82
C ASN A 97 -40.89 -46.58 -32.70
N VAL A 98 -40.13 -46.23 -33.75
CA VAL A 98 -39.22 -45.08 -33.71
C VAL A 98 -39.95 -43.79 -34.08
N GLY A 99 -39.94 -42.81 -33.16
CA GLY A 99 -40.37 -41.45 -33.45
C GLY A 99 -39.34 -40.73 -34.32
N ILE A 100 -39.65 -40.51 -35.60
CA ILE A 100 -38.83 -39.75 -36.53
C ILE A 100 -39.33 -38.31 -36.55
N ASN A 101 -38.53 -37.36 -36.05
CA ASN A 101 -38.83 -35.94 -36.10
C ASN A 101 -37.90 -35.25 -37.11
N LEU A 102 -38.47 -34.73 -38.19
CA LEU A 102 -37.80 -33.88 -39.16
C LEU A 102 -37.84 -32.44 -38.63
N LYS A 103 -36.70 -31.86 -38.29
CA LYS A 103 -36.59 -30.42 -38.00
C LYS A 103 -35.99 -29.74 -39.23
N SER A 104 -36.79 -28.89 -39.87
CA SER A 104 -36.23 -27.87 -40.77
C SER A 104 -35.52 -26.83 -39.92
N ASP A 105 -34.34 -26.37 -40.34
CA ASP A 105 -33.57 -25.32 -39.66
C ASP A 105 -34.26 -23.96 -39.89
N GLY A 106 -35.44 -23.81 -39.30
CA GLY A 106 -36.25 -22.59 -39.34
C GLY A 106 -35.66 -21.51 -38.45
N SER A 107 -34.95 -20.56 -39.07
CA SER A 107 -34.82 -19.15 -38.66
C SER A 107 -34.54 -18.87 -37.18
N GLY A 108 -33.44 -19.40 -36.65
CA GLY A 108 -32.93 -19.06 -35.31
C GLY A 108 -31.53 -18.43 -35.28
N GLY A 109 -30.81 -18.39 -36.41
CA GLY A 109 -29.37 -18.07 -36.42
C GLY A 109 -29.01 -16.70 -35.86
N PHE A 110 -29.68 -15.64 -36.32
CA PHE A 110 -29.40 -14.27 -35.85
C PHE A 110 -29.84 -14.05 -34.40
N MET A 111 -31.00 -14.59 -34.01
CA MET A 111 -31.50 -14.45 -32.64
C MET A 111 -30.66 -15.27 -31.64
N THR A 112 -30.20 -16.46 -32.03
CA THR A 112 -29.25 -17.27 -31.25
C THR A 112 -27.90 -16.58 -31.13
N PHE A 113 -27.43 -15.93 -32.21
CA PHE A 113 -26.19 -15.14 -32.18
C PHE A 113 -26.30 -13.97 -31.20
N LEU A 114 -27.40 -13.21 -31.23
CA LEU A 114 -27.64 -12.11 -30.28
C LEU A 114 -27.73 -12.60 -28.83
N TYR A 115 -28.46 -13.68 -28.55
CA TYR A 115 -28.54 -14.26 -27.21
C TYR A 115 -27.20 -14.79 -26.72
N SER A 116 -26.37 -15.37 -27.60
CA SER A 116 -25.03 -15.87 -27.25
C SER A 116 -24.03 -14.74 -26.95
N TRP A 117 -24.19 -13.57 -27.57
CA TRP A 117 -23.29 -12.43 -27.40
C TRP A 117 -23.73 -11.47 -26.29
N THR A 118 -25.02 -11.49 -25.91
CA THR A 118 -25.58 -10.66 -24.83
C THR A 118 -24.77 -10.76 -23.51
N PRO A 119 -24.36 -11.95 -23.03
CA PRO A 119 -23.58 -12.06 -21.80
C PRO A 119 -22.19 -11.40 -21.93
N ILE A 120 -21.54 -11.56 -23.09
CA ILE A 120 -20.22 -10.99 -23.36
C ILE A 120 -20.29 -9.47 -23.42
N LEU A 121 -21.29 -8.92 -24.11
CA LEU A 121 -21.50 -7.48 -24.20
C LEU A 121 -21.85 -6.84 -22.86
N LEU A 122 -22.64 -7.52 -22.01
CA LEU A 122 -22.91 -7.06 -20.64
C LEU A 122 -21.65 -7.04 -19.77
N ILE A 123 -20.79 -8.04 -19.90
CA ILE A 123 -19.50 -8.10 -19.20
C ILE A 123 -18.60 -6.95 -19.65
N ILE A 124 -18.48 -6.73 -20.96
CA ILE A 124 -17.66 -5.64 -21.52
C ILE A 124 -18.20 -4.27 -21.09
N GLY A 125 -19.51 -4.06 -21.16
CA GLY A 125 -20.15 -2.82 -20.73
C GLY A 125 -19.96 -2.54 -19.23
N PHE A 126 -20.09 -3.58 -18.40
CA PHE A 126 -19.82 -3.49 -16.96
C PHE A 126 -18.35 -3.19 -16.67
N TRP A 127 -17.42 -3.82 -17.40
CA TRP A 127 -15.98 -3.59 -17.27
C TRP A 127 -15.59 -2.15 -17.63
N ILE A 128 -16.14 -1.59 -18.70
CA ILE A 128 -15.93 -0.19 -19.09
C ILE A 128 -16.49 0.78 -18.04
N LEU A 129 -17.69 0.51 -17.50
CA LEU A 129 -18.27 1.32 -16.43
C LEU A 129 -17.47 1.23 -15.11
N PHE A 130 -16.91 0.07 -14.80
CA PHE A 130 -16.05 -0.15 -13.63
C PHE A 130 -14.71 0.61 -13.78
N MET A 131 -14.06 0.51 -14.93
CA MET A 131 -12.82 1.25 -15.25
C MET A 131 -13.04 2.77 -15.16
N ARG A 132 -14.15 3.30 -15.69
CA ARG A 132 -14.48 4.74 -15.55
C ARG A 132 -14.72 5.17 -14.11
N ARG A 133 -15.27 4.30 -13.25
CA ARG A 133 -15.50 4.62 -11.82
C ARG A 133 -14.27 4.42 -10.94
N MET A 134 -13.33 3.56 -11.33
CA MET A 134 -12.06 3.37 -10.63
C MET A 134 -11.06 4.49 -10.93
N SER A 135 -11.13 5.10 -12.13
CA SER A 135 -10.31 6.27 -12.47
C SER A 135 -10.79 7.59 -11.83
N ALA A 136 -12.04 7.65 -11.35
CA ALA A 136 -12.62 8.85 -10.72
C ALA A 136 -12.38 8.93 -9.19
N GLY A 137 -11.72 7.93 -8.61
CA GLY A 137 -11.33 7.92 -7.19
C GLY A 137 -9.92 7.38 -7.06
N GLY A 138 -8.94 8.29 -7.12
CA GLY A 138 -7.51 8.14 -6.84
C GLY A 138 -6.98 6.70 -6.79
N ASN A 139 -6.25 6.31 -7.85
CA ASN A 139 -5.65 5.00 -8.03
C ASN A 139 -4.83 4.57 -6.79
N PRO A 140 -5.28 3.60 -5.97
CA PRO A 140 -4.56 3.16 -4.77
C PRO A 140 -3.18 2.55 -5.12
N ALA A 141 -3.04 2.01 -6.32
CA ALA A 141 -1.78 1.46 -6.83
C ALA A 141 -0.69 2.54 -7.07
N LEU A 142 -1.07 3.81 -7.27
CA LEU A 142 -0.12 4.92 -7.46
C LEU A 142 0.24 5.66 -6.16
N SER A 143 -0.41 5.37 -5.03
CA SER A 143 -0.07 6.01 -3.75
C SER A 143 0.97 5.25 -2.94
N PHE A 144 1.44 4.09 -3.40
CA PHE A 144 2.45 3.28 -2.70
C PHE A 144 3.82 3.96 -2.60
N GLY A 145 4.14 4.88 -3.52
CA GLY A 145 5.42 5.60 -3.56
C GLY A 145 5.43 6.99 -2.91
N LYS A 146 4.28 7.51 -2.44
CA LYS A 146 4.21 8.82 -1.79
C LYS A 146 4.64 8.73 -0.33
N SER A 147 5.44 9.69 0.10
CA SER A 147 5.88 9.88 1.48
C SER A 147 4.68 10.15 2.38
N LYS A 148 4.60 9.41 3.50
CA LYS A 148 3.66 9.68 4.59
C LYS A 148 4.14 10.81 5.52
N ALA A 149 5.07 11.65 5.05
CA ALA A 149 5.56 12.79 5.82
C ALA A 149 4.36 13.62 6.30
N ARG A 150 4.24 13.75 7.62
CA ARG A 150 3.18 14.57 8.21
C ARG A 150 3.59 16.02 8.01
N LEU A 151 2.87 16.71 7.13
CA LEU A 151 2.99 18.14 6.99
C LEU A 151 2.27 18.74 8.20
N ASN A 152 3.04 19.09 9.22
CA ASN A 152 2.51 19.85 10.35
C ASN A 152 2.33 21.30 9.87
N THR A 153 1.21 21.57 9.19
CA THR A 153 0.74 22.94 8.98
C THR A 153 0.56 23.59 10.34
N ASN A 154 0.85 24.90 10.43
CA ASN A 154 0.89 25.80 11.60
C ASN A 154 -0.32 25.79 12.59
N THR A 155 -1.15 24.75 12.61
CA THR A 155 -2.37 24.60 13.42
C THR A 155 -2.13 23.84 14.73
N ASP A 156 -1.02 23.08 14.85
CA ASP A 156 -0.60 22.51 16.13
C ASP A 156 0.07 23.59 17.01
N LYS A 157 -0.12 23.49 18.32
CA LYS A 157 0.51 24.38 19.32
C LYS A 157 2.00 24.53 19.01
N LYS A 158 2.41 25.75 18.63
CA LYS A 158 3.79 26.09 18.28
C LYS A 158 4.71 25.85 19.47
N ILE A 159 5.56 24.85 19.37
CA ILE A 159 6.61 24.52 20.36
C ILE A 159 7.79 25.45 20.08
N THR A 160 8.33 26.09 21.10
CA THR A 160 9.48 27.00 21.00
C THR A 160 10.58 26.61 21.98
N PHE A 161 11.73 27.29 21.98
CA PHE A 161 12.81 26.96 22.93
C PHE A 161 12.42 27.18 24.39
N ALA A 162 11.37 27.94 24.67
CA ALA A 162 10.81 28.09 26.01
C ALA A 162 10.14 26.80 26.54
N ASP A 163 9.72 25.90 25.65
CA ASP A 163 9.12 24.60 26.02
C ASP A 163 10.18 23.49 26.17
N VAL A 164 11.46 23.80 25.95
CA VAL A 164 12.58 22.86 26.03
C VAL A 164 13.52 23.31 27.14
N ALA A 165 13.90 22.43 28.06
CA ALA A 165 14.78 22.76 29.19
C ALA A 165 15.90 21.73 29.37
N GLY A 166 17.01 22.14 29.97
CA GLY A 166 18.09 21.25 30.41
C GLY A 166 19.04 20.72 29.34
N ILE A 167 19.03 21.33 28.15
CA ILE A 167 19.91 21.03 27.02
C ILE A 167 20.40 22.32 26.37
N ASP A 168 20.93 23.25 27.18
CA ASP A 168 21.20 24.61 26.76
C ASP A 168 22.37 24.70 25.78
N GLU A 169 23.37 23.83 25.90
CA GLU A 169 24.48 23.73 24.93
C GLU A 169 23.95 23.33 23.54
N ALA A 170 23.05 22.35 23.48
CA ALA A 170 22.44 21.92 22.22
C ALA A 170 21.52 23.00 21.62
N LYS A 171 20.86 23.82 22.45
CA LYS A 171 20.08 24.98 21.97
C LYS A 171 20.99 26.05 21.36
N GLU A 172 22.12 26.34 21.98
CA GLU A 172 23.07 27.34 21.48
C GLU A 172 23.61 26.94 20.11
N GLU A 173 24.02 25.67 19.94
CA GLU A 173 24.46 25.16 18.63
C GLU A 173 23.36 25.26 17.55
N LEU A 174 22.11 25.03 17.93
CA LEU A 174 20.97 25.10 17.01
C LEU A 174 20.42 26.52 16.81
N GLN A 175 20.82 27.49 17.64
CA GLN A 175 20.45 28.89 17.49
C GLN A 175 20.99 29.46 16.17
N GLU A 176 22.19 29.06 15.75
CA GLU A 176 22.75 29.41 14.44
C GLU A 176 21.84 28.95 13.29
N ILE A 177 21.26 27.74 13.41
CA ILE A 177 20.36 27.17 12.41
C ILE A 177 19.05 27.97 12.34
N VAL A 178 18.52 28.40 13.49
CA VAL A 178 17.34 29.29 13.57
C VAL A 178 17.63 30.63 12.90
N GLU A 179 18.76 31.26 13.22
CA GLU A 179 19.14 32.55 12.63
C GLU A 179 19.32 32.44 11.12
N PHE A 180 19.91 31.35 10.65
CA PHE A 180 20.05 31.09 9.23
C PHE A 180 18.69 30.96 8.51
N LEU A 181 17.73 30.24 9.08
CA LEU A 181 16.40 30.10 8.50
C LEU A 181 15.62 31.42 8.48
N LYS A 182 15.87 32.31 9.45
CA LYS A 182 15.26 33.65 9.52
C LYS A 182 15.91 34.66 8.58
N GLU A 183 17.25 34.68 8.53
CA GLU A 183 18.04 35.70 7.84
C GLU A 183 19.11 35.08 6.91
N PRO A 184 18.71 34.28 5.89
CA PRO A 184 19.67 33.57 5.04
C PRO A 184 20.61 34.51 4.27
N GLN A 185 20.16 35.73 3.95
CA GLN A 185 20.96 36.73 3.23
C GLN A 185 22.20 37.20 4.01
N LYS A 186 22.14 37.23 5.35
CA LYS A 186 23.25 37.66 6.20
C LYS A 186 24.48 36.77 6.01
N PHE A 187 24.25 35.46 5.96
CA PHE A 187 25.31 34.46 5.78
C PHE A 187 25.81 34.37 4.33
N GLN A 188 24.91 34.53 3.34
CA GLN A 188 25.29 34.51 1.92
C GLN A 188 26.20 35.67 1.54
N ARG A 189 25.96 36.89 2.08
CA ARG A 189 26.80 38.07 1.81
C ARG A 189 28.24 37.91 2.29
N LEU A 190 28.45 37.10 3.33
CA LEU A 190 29.78 36.82 3.89
C LEU A 190 30.46 35.61 3.23
N GLY A 191 29.82 34.99 2.22
CA GLY A 191 30.33 33.78 1.57
C GLY A 191 30.24 32.52 2.43
N GLY A 192 29.48 32.57 3.54
CA GLY A 192 29.27 31.44 4.43
C GLY A 192 28.48 30.33 3.74
N LYS A 193 28.98 29.09 3.84
CA LYS A 193 28.24 27.92 3.38
C LYS A 193 27.29 27.45 4.46
N ILE A 194 26.07 27.20 4.04
CA ILE A 194 24.98 26.77 4.91
C ILE A 194 25.15 25.27 5.17
N PRO A 195 25.04 24.81 6.43
CA PRO A 195 25.08 23.38 6.72
C PRO A 195 23.88 22.70 6.06
N LYS A 196 24.14 21.72 5.20
CA LYS A 196 23.08 20.96 4.52
C LYS A 196 22.35 20.02 5.48
N GLY A 197 23.09 19.48 6.45
CA GLY A 197 22.60 18.50 7.40
C GLY A 197 23.09 18.73 8.82
N VAL A 198 22.20 18.50 9.78
CA VAL A 198 22.48 18.46 11.22
C VAL A 198 22.13 17.09 11.78
N LEU A 199 23.06 16.43 12.46
CA LEU A 199 22.84 15.16 13.14
C LEU A 199 22.77 15.36 14.66
N LEU A 200 21.60 15.07 15.23
CA LEU A 200 21.39 15.02 16.68
C LEU A 200 21.71 13.62 17.20
N MET A 201 22.64 13.53 18.15
CA MET A 201 23.07 12.27 18.75
C MET A 201 22.89 12.30 20.25
N GLY A 202 22.41 11.21 20.84
CA GLY A 202 22.37 11.09 22.29
C GLY A 202 21.41 10.00 22.76
N PRO A 203 21.36 9.73 24.07
CA PRO A 203 20.50 8.70 24.63
C PRO A 203 19.01 8.89 24.27
N PRO A 204 18.20 7.83 24.26
CA PRO A 204 16.74 7.96 24.11
C PRO A 204 16.16 8.82 25.24
N GLY A 205 15.06 9.51 24.97
CA GLY A 205 14.34 10.29 26.00
C GLY A 205 14.95 11.66 26.36
N THR A 206 16.05 12.09 25.72
CA THR A 206 16.66 13.42 25.97
C THR A 206 16.00 14.58 25.23
N GLY A 207 14.94 14.32 24.45
CA GLY A 207 14.16 15.39 23.80
C GLY A 207 14.66 15.82 22.42
N LYS A 208 15.44 14.99 21.70
CA LYS A 208 15.91 15.28 20.33
C LYS A 208 14.78 15.73 19.38
N THR A 209 13.70 14.96 19.30
CA THR A 209 12.53 15.28 18.45
C THR A 209 11.82 16.56 18.89
N LEU A 210 11.76 16.82 20.21
CA LEU A 210 11.16 18.04 20.77
C LEU A 210 12.01 19.27 20.43
N LEU A 211 13.34 19.13 20.51
CA LEU A 211 14.30 20.19 20.20
C LEU A 211 14.19 20.63 18.74
N VAL A 212 14.12 19.70 17.77
CA VAL A 212 13.97 20.08 16.35
C VAL A 212 12.62 20.76 16.08
N ARG A 213 11.54 20.29 16.72
CA ARG A 213 10.23 20.96 16.63
C ARG A 213 10.32 22.39 17.17
N ALA A 214 11.06 22.61 18.26
CA ALA A 214 11.31 23.93 18.81
C ALA A 214 12.13 24.82 17.86
N VAL A 215 13.17 24.29 17.19
CA VAL A 215 13.94 25.01 16.15
C VAL A 215 13.01 25.49 15.02
N ALA A 216 12.15 24.61 14.50
CA ALA A 216 11.20 24.98 13.45
C ALA A 216 10.19 26.03 13.92
N GLY A 217 9.71 25.91 15.17
CA GLY A 217 8.85 26.91 15.79
C GLY A 217 9.55 28.27 15.95
N GLU A 218 10.77 28.28 16.46
CA GLU A 218 11.57 29.51 16.61
C GLU A 218 11.80 30.19 15.27
N ALA A 219 12.19 29.42 14.24
CA ALA A 219 12.39 29.91 12.87
C ALA A 219 11.09 30.25 12.13
N ASN A 220 9.93 29.78 12.62
CA ASN A 220 8.63 29.93 11.99
C ASN A 220 8.58 29.36 10.55
N VAL A 221 9.20 28.20 10.34
CA VAL A 221 9.25 27.51 9.05
C VAL A 221 8.44 26.21 9.06
N PRO A 222 7.96 25.71 7.92
CA PRO A 222 7.34 24.39 7.82
C PRO A 222 8.26 23.28 8.36
N PHE A 223 7.65 22.33 9.07
CA PHE A 223 8.32 21.18 9.66
C PHE A 223 7.75 19.88 9.08
N PHE A 224 8.59 19.14 8.36
CA PHE A 224 8.28 17.82 7.84
C PHE A 224 8.96 16.79 8.71
N SER A 225 8.23 15.77 9.17
CA SER A 225 8.81 14.68 9.97
C SER A 225 8.44 13.31 9.41
N ILE A 226 9.41 12.42 9.43
CA ILE A 226 9.29 11.01 9.07
C ILE A 226 10.18 10.16 10.01
N SER A 227 9.74 8.95 10.35
CA SER A 227 10.61 8.02 11.08
C SER A 227 11.52 7.29 10.08
N GLY A 228 12.75 7.03 10.47
CA GLY A 228 13.70 6.21 9.71
C GLY A 228 13.15 4.81 9.44
N SER A 229 12.33 4.28 10.34
CA SER A 229 11.64 3.00 10.15
C SER A 229 10.59 3.03 9.04
N ASP A 230 9.99 4.19 8.73
CA ASP A 230 9.02 4.34 7.63
C ASP A 230 9.66 4.14 6.25
N PHE A 231 10.98 4.18 6.16
CA PHE A 231 11.72 3.93 4.93
C PHE A 231 12.02 2.46 4.68
N VAL A 232 11.85 1.59 5.68
CA VAL A 232 12.17 0.16 5.59
C VAL A 232 10.87 -0.61 5.35
N GLU A 233 10.64 -1.05 4.12
CA GLU A 233 9.44 -1.83 3.77
C GLU A 233 9.76 -3.17 3.09
N MET A 234 8.75 -4.04 3.02
CA MET A 234 8.86 -5.36 2.35
C MET A 234 9.00 -5.25 0.83
N PHE A 235 8.66 -4.09 0.25
CA PHE A 235 8.70 -3.87 -1.19
C PHE A 235 9.94 -3.07 -1.58
N VAL A 236 10.75 -3.67 -2.45
CA VAL A 236 11.98 -3.06 -2.96
C VAL A 236 11.68 -1.71 -3.64
N GLY A 237 12.48 -0.69 -3.32
CA GLY A 237 12.40 0.64 -3.95
C GLY A 237 11.35 1.59 -3.37
N VAL A 238 10.48 1.15 -2.45
CA VAL A 238 9.51 2.03 -1.80
C VAL A 238 10.20 3.06 -0.91
N GLY A 239 11.20 2.64 -0.11
CA GLY A 239 12.00 3.54 0.72
C GLY A 239 12.65 4.66 -0.10
N ALA A 240 13.34 4.30 -1.19
CA ALA A 240 13.97 5.26 -2.09
C ALA A 240 12.96 6.24 -2.72
N SER A 241 11.76 5.79 -3.10
CA SER A 241 10.71 6.68 -3.63
C SER A 241 10.24 7.70 -2.59
N ARG A 242 10.10 7.28 -1.32
CA ARG A 242 9.70 8.17 -0.22
C ARG A 242 10.76 9.21 0.10
N VAL A 243 12.04 8.82 0.01
CA VAL A 243 13.16 9.76 0.15
C VAL A 243 13.04 10.86 -0.91
N ARG A 244 12.87 10.51 -2.18
CA ARG A 244 12.67 11.50 -3.26
C ARG A 244 11.49 12.44 -3.00
N ASP A 245 10.33 11.87 -2.66
CA ASP A 245 9.12 12.68 -2.41
C ASP A 245 9.27 13.60 -1.18
N LEU A 246 9.93 13.13 -0.10
CA LEU A 246 10.23 13.99 1.07
C LEU A 246 11.05 15.21 0.67
N PHE A 247 12.08 15.00 -0.14
CA PHE A 247 12.98 16.04 -0.60
C PHE A 247 12.32 16.99 -1.61
N GLU A 248 11.52 16.46 -2.55
CA GLU A 248 10.71 17.24 -3.48
C GLU A 248 9.70 18.14 -2.72
N GLN A 249 9.04 17.61 -1.69
CA GLN A 249 8.14 18.38 -0.83
C GLN A 249 8.89 19.46 -0.04
N GLY A 250 10.07 19.15 0.49
CA GLY A 250 10.91 20.13 1.18
C GLY A 250 11.31 21.30 0.28
N GLN A 251 11.73 21.00 -0.95
CA GLN A 251 12.14 22.01 -1.91
C GLN A 251 10.96 22.92 -2.32
N LYS A 252 9.75 22.37 -2.50
CA LYS A 252 8.54 23.14 -2.79
C LYS A 252 8.11 24.06 -1.66
N ASN A 253 8.49 23.76 -0.41
CA ASN A 253 8.08 24.50 0.79
C ASN A 253 9.25 25.22 1.46
N SER A 254 10.31 25.53 0.70
CA SER A 254 11.45 26.27 1.21
C SER A 254 11.09 27.71 1.65
N PRO A 255 11.67 28.23 2.75
CA PRO A 255 12.60 27.55 3.67
C PRO A 255 11.87 26.59 4.61
N CYS A 256 12.42 25.40 4.84
CA CYS A 256 11.81 24.39 5.73
C CYS A 256 12.84 23.49 6.43
N ILE A 257 12.35 22.76 7.44
CA ILE A 257 13.12 21.70 8.11
C ILE A 257 12.55 20.34 7.73
N LEU A 258 13.42 19.46 7.21
CA LEU A 258 13.15 18.05 7.00
C LEU A 258 13.74 17.27 8.18
N PHE A 259 12.91 16.56 8.94
CA PHE A 259 13.34 15.80 10.11
C PHE A 259 13.19 14.29 9.90
N ILE A 260 14.29 13.55 10.07
CA ILE A 260 14.33 12.08 10.08
C ILE A 260 14.67 11.60 11.48
N ASP A 261 13.68 11.06 12.21
CA ASP A 261 13.94 10.40 13.49
C ASP A 261 14.50 8.99 13.27
N GLU A 262 15.22 8.43 14.23
CA GLU A 262 15.74 7.04 14.16
C GLU A 262 16.45 6.72 12.82
N ILE A 263 17.32 7.62 12.35
CA ILE A 263 18.03 7.44 11.08
C ILE A 263 18.89 6.17 11.05
N ASP A 264 19.24 5.59 12.20
CA ASP A 264 19.93 4.31 12.32
C ASP A 264 19.13 3.10 11.78
N ALA A 265 17.82 3.24 11.56
CA ALA A 265 17.03 2.21 10.87
C ALA A 265 17.47 2.01 9.41
N VAL A 266 17.83 3.09 8.71
CA VAL A 266 18.28 3.08 7.29
C VAL A 266 19.77 3.34 7.12
N GLY A 267 20.38 4.07 8.06
CA GLY A 267 21.77 4.53 7.98
C GLY A 267 22.78 3.58 8.57
N ARG A 268 22.41 2.34 8.91
CA ARG A 268 23.32 1.39 9.56
C ARG A 268 24.38 0.86 8.59
N HIS A 269 25.65 0.90 9.00
CA HIS A 269 26.75 0.31 8.24
C HIS A 269 26.59 -1.21 8.11
N ARG A 270 26.90 -1.75 6.93
CA ARG A 270 26.82 -3.19 6.62
C ARG A 270 27.60 -4.05 7.63
N GLY A 271 27.05 -5.23 7.93
CA GLY A 271 27.80 -6.41 8.37
C GLY A 271 27.70 -7.49 7.30
N ALA A 272 28.74 -8.32 7.15
CA ALA A 272 28.88 -9.34 6.09
C ALA A 272 27.90 -10.53 6.20
N GLY A 273 26.59 -10.28 6.20
CA GLY A 273 25.54 -11.31 6.28
C GLY A 273 24.94 -11.61 4.92
N LEU A 274 25.13 -12.84 4.41
CA LEU A 274 24.42 -13.38 3.27
C LEU A 274 22.90 -13.44 3.55
N GLY A 275 22.14 -12.54 2.94
CA GLY A 275 20.67 -12.54 3.02
C GLY A 275 20.07 -11.29 2.39
N GLY A 276 19.27 -11.48 1.32
CA GLY A 276 18.71 -10.45 0.43
C GLY A 276 17.67 -9.48 1.02
N GLY A 277 17.67 -9.26 2.35
CA GLY A 277 16.95 -8.16 2.99
C GLY A 277 17.76 -6.86 3.07
N HIS A 278 19.03 -6.89 2.66
CA HIS A 278 19.94 -5.75 2.73
C HIS A 278 19.81 -4.76 1.56
N ASP A 279 19.34 -5.22 0.40
CA ASP A 279 19.34 -4.43 -0.84
C ASP A 279 18.43 -3.20 -0.75
N GLU A 280 17.31 -3.30 -0.05
CA GLU A 280 16.33 -2.22 0.08
C GLU A 280 16.83 -1.07 0.98
N ARG A 281 17.46 -1.41 2.11
CA ARG A 281 18.00 -0.42 3.05
C ARG A 281 19.15 0.34 2.42
N GLU A 282 20.03 -0.38 1.73
CA GLU A 282 21.16 0.23 1.05
C GLU A 282 20.73 1.08 -0.14
N GLN A 283 19.76 0.63 -0.94
CA GLN A 283 19.20 1.43 -2.01
C GLN A 283 18.60 2.74 -1.45
N THR A 284 17.90 2.65 -0.34
CA THR A 284 17.28 3.81 0.31
C THR A 284 18.32 4.76 0.92
N LEU A 285 19.35 4.22 1.56
CA LEU A 285 20.50 4.98 2.06
C LEU A 285 21.22 5.70 0.93
N ASN A 286 21.54 5.00 -0.16
CA ASN A 286 22.20 5.61 -1.33
C ASN A 286 21.33 6.69 -1.96
N GLN A 287 20.01 6.50 -2.03
CA GLN A 287 19.12 7.55 -2.49
C GLN A 287 19.18 8.78 -1.57
N LEU A 288 19.17 8.59 -0.24
CA LEU A 288 19.32 9.69 0.72
C LEU A 288 20.63 10.45 0.49
N LEU A 289 21.75 9.75 0.27
CA LEU A 289 23.03 10.37 -0.04
C LEU A 289 23.00 11.18 -1.34
N VAL A 290 22.39 10.63 -2.40
CA VAL A 290 22.24 11.32 -3.69
C VAL A 290 21.41 12.59 -3.54
N GLU A 291 20.29 12.53 -2.82
CA GLU A 291 19.47 13.72 -2.56
C GLU A 291 20.26 14.77 -1.76
N MET A 292 20.95 14.39 -0.68
CA MET A 292 21.75 15.30 0.13
C MET A 292 22.87 16.00 -0.66
N ASP A 293 23.56 15.26 -1.53
CA ASP A 293 24.61 15.80 -2.39
C ASP A 293 24.02 16.71 -3.49
N GLY A 294 22.81 16.38 -3.97
CA GLY A 294 22.08 17.08 -5.04
C GLY A 294 21.53 18.47 -4.68
N PHE A 295 21.38 18.79 -3.39
CA PHE A 295 20.95 20.15 -3.00
C PHE A 295 22.08 21.17 -3.13
N GLU A 296 21.78 22.28 -3.80
CA GLU A 296 22.61 23.46 -3.70
C GLU A 296 22.32 24.17 -2.36
N SER A 297 23.38 24.63 -1.67
CA SER A 297 23.29 25.20 -0.31
C SER A 297 22.36 26.41 -0.17
N HIS A 298 21.92 27.01 -1.28
CA HIS A 298 21.07 28.20 -1.29
C HIS A 298 19.57 27.91 -1.27
N THR A 299 19.16 26.63 -1.31
CA THR A 299 17.74 26.25 -1.38
C THR A 299 16.98 26.39 -0.06
N GLY A 300 17.61 26.81 1.05
CA GLY A 300 16.91 27.09 2.33
C GLY A 300 16.26 25.87 3.00
N VAL A 301 16.59 24.66 2.53
CA VAL A 301 16.13 23.39 3.10
C VAL A 301 17.23 22.83 4.00
N ILE A 302 16.89 22.49 5.23
CA ILE A 302 17.84 21.90 6.20
C ILE A 302 17.35 20.52 6.58
N LEU A 303 18.22 19.51 6.37
CA LEU A 303 17.97 18.16 6.85
C LEU A 303 18.45 18.02 8.29
N VAL A 304 17.58 17.61 9.20
CA VAL A 304 17.93 17.29 10.57
C VAL A 304 17.63 15.82 10.81
N ALA A 305 18.61 15.05 11.29
CA ALA A 305 18.42 13.65 11.63
C ALA A 305 18.69 13.41 13.10
N ALA A 306 17.99 12.47 13.72
CA ALA A 306 18.23 12.05 15.09
C ALA A 306 18.60 10.56 15.15
N THR A 307 19.56 10.23 16.01
CA THR A 307 19.92 8.84 16.32
C THR A 307 20.21 8.65 17.80
N ASN A 308 19.93 7.43 18.29
CA ASN A 308 20.38 6.97 19.59
C ASN A 308 21.70 6.18 19.52
N ARG A 309 22.14 5.83 18.31
CA ARG A 309 23.26 4.91 18.04
C ARG A 309 24.18 5.46 16.96
N PRO A 310 24.93 6.54 17.24
CA PRO A 310 25.83 7.12 16.24
C PRO A 310 26.97 6.16 15.83
N ASP A 311 27.30 5.19 16.68
CA ASP A 311 28.34 4.18 16.49
C ASP A 311 28.06 3.21 15.33
N VAL A 312 26.79 2.97 15.00
CA VAL A 312 26.42 2.03 13.93
C VAL A 312 26.16 2.70 12.59
N LEU A 313 26.24 4.03 12.51
CA LEU A 313 25.93 4.77 11.30
C LEU A 313 27.03 4.62 10.24
N ASP A 314 26.62 4.61 8.98
CA ASP A 314 27.53 4.60 7.84
C ASP A 314 28.39 5.88 7.84
N PRO A 315 29.72 5.78 7.83
CA PRO A 315 30.62 6.93 7.76
C PRO A 315 30.37 7.84 6.55
N ALA A 316 29.75 7.32 5.48
CA ALA A 316 29.35 8.10 4.33
C ALA A 316 28.37 9.22 4.69
N LEU A 317 27.43 9.00 5.62
CA LEU A 317 26.50 10.05 6.09
C LEU A 317 27.22 11.19 6.81
N LEU A 318 28.37 10.88 7.41
CA LEU A 318 29.15 11.76 8.27
C LEU A 318 30.22 12.58 7.53
N ARG A 319 30.33 12.42 6.20
CA ARG A 319 31.29 13.15 5.36
C ARG A 319 30.86 14.62 5.16
N PRO A 320 31.82 15.54 4.97
CA PRO A 320 31.51 16.93 4.63
C PRO A 320 30.62 17.06 3.39
N GLY A 321 29.67 17.99 3.42
CA GLY A 321 28.59 18.16 2.45
C GLY A 321 27.31 17.40 2.80
N ARG A 322 27.25 16.69 3.93
CA ARG A 322 26.11 15.87 4.36
C ARG A 322 25.69 16.27 5.78
N PHE A 323 25.89 15.41 6.79
CA PHE A 323 25.72 15.81 8.19
C PHE A 323 26.98 16.52 8.71
N ASP A 324 27.13 17.77 8.29
CA ASP A 324 28.26 18.63 8.59
C ASP A 324 28.29 19.07 10.05
N ARG A 325 27.10 19.30 10.62
CA ARG A 325 26.93 19.66 12.03
C ARG A 325 26.50 18.44 12.84
N ARG A 326 27.13 18.28 13.99
CA ARG A 326 26.90 17.16 14.90
C ARG A 326 26.66 17.71 16.30
N VAL A 327 25.43 17.62 16.75
CA VAL A 327 25.00 18.16 18.04
C VAL A 327 24.75 17.00 18.98
N VAL A 328 25.41 17.01 20.14
CA VAL A 328 25.22 15.97 21.16
C VAL A 328 24.17 16.44 22.16
N VAL A 329 23.06 15.70 22.27
CA VAL A 329 21.98 15.95 23.22
C VAL A 329 22.15 15.01 24.41
N ASN A 330 22.87 15.50 25.42
CA ASN A 330 23.20 14.77 26.64
C ASN A 330 22.01 14.65 27.59
N ARG A 331 22.19 13.84 28.65
CA ARG A 331 21.26 13.82 29.77
C ARG A 331 21.33 15.17 30.52
N PRO A 332 20.19 15.65 31.06
CA PRO A 332 20.15 16.92 31.76
C PRO A 332 20.96 16.90 33.05
N ASP A 333 21.62 18.01 33.34
CA ASP A 333 22.29 18.28 34.61
C ASP A 333 21.26 18.58 35.72
N LEU A 334 21.71 18.94 36.93
CA LEU A 334 20.81 19.22 38.04
C LEU A 334 19.84 20.37 37.71
N LYS A 335 20.37 21.48 37.17
CA LYS A 335 19.55 22.65 36.82
C LYS A 335 18.60 22.33 35.66
N GLY A 336 19.07 21.56 34.70
CA GLY A 336 18.27 21.10 33.58
C GLY A 336 17.11 20.21 34.00
N ARG A 337 17.33 19.28 34.93
CA ARG A 337 16.24 18.46 35.49
C ARG A 337 15.21 19.31 36.21
N GLU A 338 15.65 20.29 37.00
CA GLU A 338 14.73 21.25 37.65
C GLU A 338 13.91 22.03 36.60
N GLY A 339 14.55 22.55 35.55
CA GLY A 339 13.87 23.25 34.47
C GLY A 339 12.87 22.35 33.71
N ILE A 340 13.22 21.09 33.44
CA ILE A 340 12.32 20.11 32.82
C ILE A 340 11.11 19.86 33.73
N LEU A 341 11.33 19.68 35.02
CA LEU A 341 10.23 19.52 35.99
C LEU A 341 9.32 20.75 35.97
N GLN A 342 9.87 21.97 35.99
CA GLN A 342 9.09 23.21 35.92
C GLN A 342 8.22 23.28 34.65
N VAL A 343 8.76 22.88 33.49
CA VAL A 343 8.00 22.83 32.23
C VAL A 343 6.82 21.86 32.33
N HIS A 344 7.05 20.66 32.86
CA HIS A 344 6.01 19.63 32.96
C HIS A 344 5.00 19.87 34.08
N THR A 345 5.37 20.57 35.15
CA THR A 345 4.45 20.92 36.24
C THR A 345 3.70 22.22 36.01
N LYS A 346 4.03 23.01 34.98
CA LYS A 346 3.42 24.34 34.70
C LYS A 346 1.89 24.35 34.67
N LYS A 347 1.27 23.22 34.30
CA LYS A 347 -0.20 23.06 34.20
C LYS A 347 -0.80 22.19 35.30
N ILE A 348 0.02 21.73 36.25
CA ILE A 348 -0.39 20.80 37.30
C ILE A 348 -0.38 21.58 38.62
N PRO A 349 -1.48 21.57 39.38
CA PRO A 349 -1.49 22.19 40.70
C PRO A 349 -0.49 21.45 41.61
N LEU A 350 0.42 22.21 42.22
CA LEU A 350 1.39 21.70 43.18
C LEU A 350 1.03 22.22 44.57
N SER A 351 1.23 21.40 45.60
CA SER A 351 1.16 21.85 46.99
C SER A 351 2.37 22.73 47.32
N ASP A 352 2.18 23.72 48.20
CA ASP A 352 3.23 24.63 48.67
C ASP A 352 4.44 23.92 49.29
N ASN A 353 4.26 22.67 49.74
CA ASN A 353 5.32 21.86 50.34
C ASN A 353 6.24 21.17 49.30
N ILE A 354 5.97 21.33 48.00
CA ILE A 354 6.73 20.66 46.94
C ILE A 354 7.87 21.57 46.47
N ASN A 355 9.10 21.09 46.64
CA ASN A 355 10.29 21.73 46.09
C ASN A 355 10.85 20.91 44.92
N LEU A 356 10.81 21.48 43.71
CA LEU A 356 11.30 20.81 42.50
C LEU A 356 12.82 20.58 42.50
N ASN A 357 13.59 21.41 43.22
CA ASN A 357 15.03 21.23 43.35
C ASN A 357 15.38 19.94 44.10
N ASP A 358 14.61 19.61 45.14
CA ASP A 358 14.82 18.38 45.93
C ASP A 358 14.49 17.13 45.10
N ILE A 359 13.42 17.19 44.30
CA ILE A 359 13.08 16.15 43.34
C ILE A 359 14.19 15.99 42.30
N ALA A 360 14.70 17.08 41.73
CA ALA A 360 15.77 17.05 40.74
C ALA A 360 17.07 16.43 41.28
N ARG A 361 17.37 16.58 42.58
CA ARG A 361 18.49 15.90 43.25
C ARG A 361 18.24 14.40 43.41
N GLY A 362 17.01 14.00 43.73
CA GLY A 362 16.62 12.60 43.87
C GLY A 362 16.55 11.82 42.56
N THR A 363 16.38 12.50 41.42
CA THR A 363 16.24 11.88 40.08
C THR A 363 17.55 11.92 39.29
N ALA A 364 18.68 11.60 39.92
CA ALA A 364 19.97 11.57 39.24
C ALA A 364 19.97 10.57 38.07
N GLY A 365 20.45 11.01 36.91
CA GLY A 365 20.54 10.17 35.70
C GLY A 365 19.25 10.03 34.89
N PHE A 366 18.13 10.61 35.34
CA PHE A 366 16.86 10.61 34.61
C PHE A 366 16.97 11.44 33.33
N THR A 367 16.29 10.98 32.28
CA THR A 367 16.11 11.71 31.03
C THR A 367 14.90 12.65 31.11
N GLY A 368 14.73 13.51 30.11
CA GLY A 368 13.55 14.39 30.04
C GLY A 368 12.25 13.60 29.98
N ALA A 369 12.24 12.49 29.23
CA ALA A 369 11.10 11.58 29.16
C ALA A 369 10.80 10.92 30.52
N ASP A 370 11.82 10.52 31.28
CA ASP A 370 11.64 9.92 32.61
C ASP A 370 11.04 10.93 33.60
N LEU A 371 11.48 12.19 33.55
CA LEU A 371 10.93 13.26 34.39
C LEU A 371 9.49 13.61 34.01
N ALA A 372 9.20 13.68 32.71
CA ALA A 372 7.83 13.87 32.23
C ALA A 372 6.91 12.75 32.72
N ASN A 373 7.38 11.49 32.68
CA ASN A 373 6.64 10.34 33.16
C ASN A 373 6.45 10.37 34.69
N LEU A 374 7.49 10.74 35.45
CA LEU A 374 7.41 10.91 36.90
C LEU A 374 6.29 11.89 37.29
N VAL A 375 6.25 13.05 36.63
CA VAL A 375 5.23 14.08 36.87
C VAL A 375 3.83 13.56 36.51
N ASN A 376 3.71 12.85 35.39
CA ASN A 376 2.45 12.25 34.96
C ASN A 376 1.93 11.20 35.95
N GLU A 377 2.79 10.29 36.41
CA GLU A 377 2.44 9.28 37.41
C GLU A 377 2.07 9.88 38.77
N ALA A 378 2.73 10.98 39.18
CA ALA A 378 2.35 11.70 40.39
C ALA A 378 0.93 12.28 40.27
N ALA A 379 0.58 12.88 39.13
CA ALA A 379 -0.75 13.42 38.88
C ALA A 379 -1.83 12.33 38.84
N LEU A 380 -1.56 11.20 38.16
CA LEU A 380 -2.48 10.06 38.12
C LEU A 380 -2.71 9.44 39.51
N ASN A 381 -1.65 9.35 40.32
CA ASN A 381 -1.77 8.88 41.70
C ASN A 381 -2.59 9.85 42.57
N ALA A 382 -2.38 11.16 42.45
CA ALA A 382 -3.17 12.16 43.17
C ALA A 382 -4.67 12.05 42.81
N ALA A 383 -4.98 11.92 41.52
CA ALA A 383 -6.35 11.71 41.03
C ALA A 383 -6.99 10.42 41.57
N ARG A 384 -6.21 9.32 41.65
CA ARG A 384 -6.67 8.04 42.22
C ARG A 384 -7.09 8.16 43.69
N TYR A 385 -6.40 9.00 44.46
CA TYR A 385 -6.72 9.24 45.87
C TYR A 385 -7.72 10.40 46.08
N HIS A 386 -8.36 10.91 45.02
CA HIS A 386 -9.26 12.06 45.05
C HIS A 386 -8.68 13.31 45.72
N LYS A 387 -7.36 13.50 45.59
CA LYS A 387 -6.68 14.74 46.01
C LYS A 387 -6.62 15.66 44.79
N LEU A 388 -7.50 16.65 44.76
CA LEU A 388 -7.55 17.70 43.74
C LEU A 388 -6.82 18.95 44.22
#